data_AF-A0A7G9YCT3-F1
#
_entry.id   AF-A0A7G9YCT3-F1
#
_cell.length_a   1.000
_cell.length_b   1.000
_cell.length_c   1.000
_cell.angle_alpha   90.00
_cell.angle_beta   90.00
_cell.angle_gamma   90.00
#
_symmetry.space_group_name_H-M   'P 1'
#
loop_
_entity.id
_entity.type
_entity.pdbx_description
1 polymer ?
#
loop_
_entity_poly.entity_id
_entity_poly.type
_entity_poly.pdbx_seq_one_letter_code
_entity_poly.pdbx_strand_id
1 'polypeptide(L)'
;MNIQYAIADDVVYILEANPRASRTVPLVSKVTRIPLANIATQIIALGKTISDFPVLVECNLPHVAVKEAVFSFNRFPEVDPVLGP
;
A
#
# COMPACT_ATOMS: atom_id res chain seq x y z
N MET A 1 -6.50 6.48 -1.55
CA MET A 1 -7.30 5.23 -1.46
C MET A 1 -6.43 4.03 -1.78
N ASN A 2 -6.89 2.83 -1.49
CA ASN A 2 -6.21 1.58 -1.83
C ASN A 2 -7.23 0.61 -2.45
N ILE A 3 -6.85 -0.02 -3.56
CA ILE A 3 -7.67 -1.01 -4.27
C ILE A 3 -6.92 -2.33 -4.27
N GLN A 4 -7.63 -3.42 -4.01
CA GLN A 4 -7.10 -4.78 -4.08
C GLN A 4 -7.67 -5.48 -5.30
N TYR A 5 -6.81 -6.13 -6.06
CA TYR A 5 -7.15 -6.85 -7.28
C TYR A 5 -6.71 -8.31 -7.18
N ALA A 6 -7.40 -9.19 -7.90
CA ALA A 6 -6.93 -10.54 -8.23
C ALA A 6 -6.74 -10.63 -9.74
N ILE A 7 -5.67 -11.28 -10.19
CA ILE A 7 -5.40 -11.51 -11.61
C ILE A 7 -5.37 -13.02 -11.84
N ALA A 8 -6.24 -13.52 -12.71
CA ALA A 8 -6.32 -14.92 -13.08
C ALA A 8 -6.65 -15.02 -14.56
N ASP A 9 -5.93 -15.88 -15.29
CA ASP A 9 -6.10 -16.09 -16.74
C ASP A 9 -6.13 -14.77 -17.54
N ASP A 10 -5.20 -13.86 -17.24
CA ASP A 10 -5.11 -12.51 -17.83
C ASP A 10 -6.35 -11.61 -17.62
N VAL A 11 -7.26 -12.00 -16.72
CA VAL A 11 -8.43 -11.20 -16.33
C VAL A 11 -8.19 -10.52 -14.97
N VAL A 12 -8.46 -9.21 -14.92
CA VAL A 12 -8.36 -8.39 -13.70
C VAL A 12 -9.70 -8.34 -12.98
N TYR A 13 -9.74 -8.85 -11.76
CA TYR A 13 -10.90 -8.81 -10.86
C TYR A 13 -10.66 -7.81 -9.73
N ILE A 14 -11.70 -7.06 -9.37
CA ILE A 14 -11.67 -6.13 -8.23
C ILE A 14 -12.16 -6.86 -6.99
N LEU A 15 -11.35 -6.91 -5.94
CA LEU A 15 -11.73 -7.50 -4.65
C LEU A 15 -12.42 -6.47 -3.76
N GLU A 16 -11.75 -5.35 -3.48
CA GLU A 16 -12.28 -4.27 -2.65
C GLU A 16 -11.59 -2.93 -2.92
N ALA A 17 -12.28 -1.84 -2.57
CA ALA A 17 -11.75 -0.48 -2.59
C ALA A 17 -11.91 0.19 -1.23
N ASN A 18 -10.78 0.56 -0.62
CA ASN A 18 -10.72 1.24 0.66
C ASN A 18 -10.49 2.75 0.44
N PRO A 19 -11.47 3.63 0.68
CA PRO A 19 -11.34 5.09 0.51
C PRO A 19 -10.59 5.75 1.67
N ARG A 20 -9.53 5.10 2.18
CA ARG A 20 -8.70 5.57 3.29
C ARG A 20 -7.23 5.21 3.07
N ALA A 21 -6.36 5.65 3.98
CA ALA A 21 -4.99 5.18 4.02
C ALA A 21 -4.92 3.68 4.36
N SER A 22 -4.09 2.95 3.63
CA SER A 22 -3.80 1.53 3.86
C SER A 22 -2.55 1.36 4.73
N ARG A 23 -2.44 0.18 5.36
CA ARG A 23 -1.25 -0.27 6.10
C ARG A 23 0.01 -0.35 5.23
N THR A 24 -0.13 -0.31 3.90
CA THR A 24 0.99 -0.31 2.95
C THR A 24 1.57 1.09 2.68
N VAL A 25 0.85 2.17 3.00
CA VAL A 25 1.28 3.55 2.69
C VAL A 25 2.67 3.90 3.23
N PRO A 26 3.04 3.56 4.48
CA PRO A 26 4.38 3.88 5.01
C PRO A 26 5.50 3.18 4.24
N LEU A 27 5.31 1.90 3.89
CA LEU A 27 6.28 1.14 3.11
C LEU A 27 6.44 1.75 1.72
N VAL A 28 5.32 1.96 1.00
CA VAL A 28 5.37 2.54 -0.35
C VAL A 28 6.06 3.90 -0.31
N SER A 29 5.74 4.75 0.67
CA SER A 29 6.39 6.06 0.84
C SER A 29 7.90 5.95 1.05
N LYS A 30 8.36 4.92 1.76
CA LYS A 30 9.79 4.68 2.01
C LYS A 30 10.52 4.23 0.76
N VAL A 31 9.90 3.33 -0.02
CA VAL A 31 10.46 2.75 -1.25
C VAL A 31 10.52 3.81 -2.35
N THR A 32 9.44 4.54 -2.57
CA THR A 32 9.35 5.58 -3.60
C THR A 32 10.03 6.88 -3.21
N ARG A 33 10.34 7.08 -1.92
CA ARG A 33 10.78 8.35 -1.32
C ARG A 33 9.77 9.48 -1.50
N ILE A 34 8.50 9.12 -1.74
CA ILE A 34 7.40 10.07 -1.88
C ILE A 34 6.62 10.08 -0.56
N PRO A 35 6.45 11.24 0.11
CA PRO A 35 5.71 11.32 1.36
C PRO A 35 4.18 11.30 1.11
N LEU A 36 3.65 10.15 0.69
CA LEU A 36 2.25 10.00 0.23
C LEU A 36 1.22 10.50 1.24
N ALA A 37 1.39 10.20 2.53
CA ALA A 37 0.48 10.65 3.58
C ALA A 37 0.48 12.19 3.71
N ASN A 38 1.64 12.82 3.61
CA ASN A 38 1.75 14.27 3.69
C ASN A 38 1.13 14.94 2.46
N ILE A 39 1.39 14.42 1.26
CA ILE A 39 0.78 14.91 0.01
C ILE A 39 -0.74 14.76 0.07
N ALA A 40 -1.25 13.61 0.51
CA ALA A 40 -2.69 13.39 0.67
C ALA A 40 -3.33 14.40 1.63
N THR A 41 -2.67 14.72 2.75
CA THR A 41 -3.12 15.77 3.67
C THR A 41 -3.14 17.14 3.01
N GLN A 42 -2.11 17.50 2.23
CA GLN A 42 -2.08 18.78 1.52
C GLN A 42 -3.21 18.89 0.50
N ILE A 43 -3.56 17.80 -0.19
CA ILE A 43 -4.66 17.78 -1.14
C ILE A 43 -6.01 17.90 -0.43
N ILE A 44 -6.25 17.04 0.58
CA ILE A 44 -7.57 16.94 1.23
C ILE A 44 -7.85 18.13 2.15
N ALA A 45 -6.86 18.59 2.91
CA ALA A 45 -7.06 19.59 3.96
C ALA A 45 -6.63 21.01 3.56
N LEU A 46 -5.67 21.14 2.64
CA LEU A 46 -5.12 22.45 2.24
C LEU A 46 -5.53 22.88 0.83
N GLY A 47 -6.37 22.09 0.14
CA GLY A 47 -6.91 22.42 -1.17
C GLY A 47 -5.89 22.41 -2.31
N LYS A 48 -4.73 21.77 -2.12
CA LYS A 48 -3.76 21.57 -3.21
C LYS A 48 -4.30 20.59 -4.24
N THR A 49 -3.80 20.71 -5.47
CA THR A 49 -4.16 19.83 -6.57
C THR A 49 -3.12 18.74 -6.75
N ILE A 50 -3.48 17.64 -7.41
CA ILE A 50 -2.53 16.57 -7.76
C ILE A 50 -1.41 17.11 -8.67
N SER A 51 -1.74 18.06 -9.55
CA SER A 51 -0.81 18.70 -10.48
C SER A 51 0.33 19.43 -9.79
N ASP A 52 0.15 19.84 -8.52
CA ASP A 52 1.20 20.48 -7.71
C ASP A 52 2.30 19.49 -7.28
N PHE A 53 2.11 18.19 -7.53
CA PHE A 53 3.01 17.11 -7.12
C PHE A 53 3.42 16.21 -8.31
N PRO A 54 4.27 16.71 -9.23
CA PRO A 54 4.72 15.94 -10.40
C PRO A 54 5.44 14.63 -10.03
N VAL A 55 6.01 14.56 -8.83
CA VAL A 55 6.64 13.35 -8.27
C VAL A 55 5.69 12.15 -8.19
N LEU A 56 4.37 12.35 -8.25
CA LEU A 56 3.39 11.26 -8.25
C LEU A 56 3.32 10.49 -9.58
N VAL A 57 3.86 11.03 -10.67
CA VAL A 57 3.71 10.49 -12.03
C VAL A 57 4.92 9.64 -12.44
N GLU A 58 6.12 9.99 -11.97
CA GLU A 58 7.35 9.30 -12.34
C GLU A 58 7.89 8.50 -11.15
N CYS A 59 7.82 7.18 -11.23
CA CYS A 59 8.45 6.31 -10.24
C CYS A 59 9.36 5.29 -10.92
N ASN A 60 10.62 5.71 -11.17
CA ASN A 60 11.70 4.79 -11.54
C ASN A 60 12.45 4.35 -10.28
N LEU A 61 12.26 3.10 -9.89
CA LEU A 61 12.93 2.49 -8.75
C LEU A 61 14.15 1.69 -9.24
N PRO A 62 15.39 2.02 -8.84
CA PRO A 62 16.58 1.28 -9.24
C PRO A 62 16.76 -0.04 -8.46
N HIS A 63 15.80 -0.41 -7.63
CA HIS A 63 15.90 -1.53 -6.69
C HIS A 63 14.53 -2.19 -6.48
N VAL A 64 14.57 -3.41 -5.94
CA VAL A 64 13.38 -4.14 -5.48
C VAL A 64 13.24 -3.94 -3.96
N ALA A 65 12.01 -3.75 -3.50
CA ALA A 65 11.69 -3.73 -2.08
C ALA A 65 10.72 -4.87 -1.75
N VAL A 66 10.96 -5.57 -0.65
CA VAL A 66 10.15 -6.71 -0.20
C VAL A 66 9.57 -6.39 1.18
N LYS A 67 8.30 -6.78 1.39
CA LYS A 67 7.60 -6.67 2.66
C LYS A 67 7.36 -8.06 3.21
N GLU A 68 7.81 -8.30 4.43
CA GLU A 68 7.53 -9.54 5.15
C GLU A 68 6.73 -9.26 6.43
N ALA A 69 5.87 -10.19 6.81
CA ALA A 69 5.10 -10.14 8.04
C ALA A 69 5.79 -10.98 9.13
N VAL A 70 5.57 -10.61 10.39
CA VAL A 70 5.97 -11.42 11.54
C VAL A 70 4.70 -11.88 12.24
N PHE A 71 4.56 -13.20 12.39
CA PHE A 71 3.39 -13.82 13.01
C PHE A 71 3.68 -14.23 14.45
N SER A 72 2.68 -14.12 15.31
CA SER A 72 2.79 -14.43 16.75
C SER A 72 2.45 -15.88 17.08
N PHE A 73 2.66 -16.83 16.16
CA PHE A 73 2.33 -18.26 16.36
C PHE A 73 3.02 -18.84 17.60
N ASN A 74 4.24 -18.40 17.88
CA ASN A 74 5.01 -18.81 19.07
C ASN A 74 4.35 -18.42 20.41
N ARG A 75 3.41 -17.46 20.42
CA ARG A 75 2.69 -17.07 21.63
C ARG A 75 1.47 -17.94 21.92
N PHE A 76 1.02 -18.72 20.93
CA PHE A 76 -0.19 -19.54 21.03
C PHE A 76 0.09 -20.95 20.50
N PRO A 77 0.79 -21.80 21.27
CA PRO A 77 1.24 -23.12 20.81
C PRO A 77 0.11 -24.10 20.45
N GLU A 78 -1.09 -23.86 20.98
CA GLU A 78 -2.29 -24.68 20.74
C GLU A 78 -3.03 -24.29 19.44
N VAL A 79 -2.62 -23.19 18.80
CA VAL A 79 -3.22 -22.71 17.55
C VAL A 79 -2.39 -23.21 16.37
N ASP A 80 -3.07 -23.74 15.36
CA ASP A 80 -2.44 -24.20 14.12
C ASP A 80 -1.80 -23.00 13.37
N PRO A 81 -0.48 -23.02 13.10
CA PRO A 81 0.22 -21.92 12.45
C PRO A 81 -0.01 -21.88 10.93
N VAL A 82 -1.27 -21.80 10.52
CA VAL A 82 -1.69 -21.78 9.11
C VAL A 82 -2.19 -20.39 8.72
N LEU A 83 -1.85 -19.97 7.50
CA LEU A 83 -2.33 -18.71 6.93
C LEU A 83 -3.75 -18.89 6.36
N GLY A 84 -4.59 -17.88 6.55
CA GLY A 84 -5.99 -17.90 6.10
C GLY A 84 -6.42 -16.59 5.42
N PRO A 85 -7.64 -16.57 4.88
CA PRO A 85 -8.27 -15.38 4.28
C PRO A 85 -8.62 -14.29 5.31
#